data_AF-F2NNS4-F1
#
_entry.id   AF-F2NNS4-F1
#
_cell.length_a   1.000
_cell.length_b   1.000
_cell.length_c   1.000
_cell.angle_alpha   90.00
_cell.angle_beta   90.00
_cell.angle_gamma   90.00
#
_symmetry.space_group_name_H-M   'P 1'
#
loop_
_entity.id
_entity.type
_entity.pdbx_description
1 polymer ?
#
loop_
_entity_poly.entity_id
_entity_poly.type
_entity_poly.pdbx_seq_one_letter_code
_entity_poly.pdbx_strand_id
1 'polypeptide(L)'
;MEHTSVEDLMRAGRLEEAFARAMAGEAGPIEAIRAAMDLRELVWAKRYAEALRFLEMERRTLEPYLDVDRLGAGLEAFRAGGSVEAYLDDPLLGGEAWVLEGLRRVEAGDLAGARAAFEQAVALDPRHYRAVTNLANTYLEAGEVEEAIRLYRKAIKLNEAYPEAHESLAAAYRKQGKLHESVTHFKRAQRLRLRPRQGPRTGKEPARPGLFGGRWWVWIILIVAAYLLLNR
;
A
#
# COMPACT_ATOMS: atom_id res chain seq x y z
N MET A 1 34.52 -0.58 -9.37
CA MET A 1 33.22 -0.40 -8.69
C MET A 1 32.47 -1.69 -8.92
N GLU A 2 32.24 -2.49 -7.87
CA GLU A 2 31.46 -3.72 -8.01
C GLU A 2 30.06 -3.36 -8.51
N HIS A 3 29.65 -3.99 -9.61
CA HIS A 3 28.32 -3.84 -10.16
C HIS A 3 27.37 -4.66 -9.29
N THR A 4 26.60 -4.02 -8.40
CA THR A 4 25.60 -4.69 -7.58
C THR A 4 24.63 -5.46 -8.47
N SER A 5 24.48 -6.77 -8.27
CA SER A 5 23.58 -7.59 -9.10
C SER A 5 22.11 -7.33 -8.76
N VAL A 6 21.19 -7.77 -9.64
CA VAL A 6 19.74 -7.70 -9.37
C VAL A 6 19.37 -8.49 -8.11
N GLU A 7 20.02 -9.63 -7.86
CA GLU A 7 19.79 -10.42 -6.65
C GLU A 7 20.25 -9.69 -5.38
N ASP A 8 21.39 -9.01 -5.43
CA ASP A 8 21.90 -8.27 -4.28
C ASP A 8 21.00 -7.06 -3.96
N LEU A 9 20.44 -6.42 -4.98
CA LEU A 9 19.42 -5.39 -4.79
C LEU A 9 18.17 -5.95 -4.12
N MET A 10 17.73 -7.15 -4.52
CA MET A 10 16.59 -7.82 -3.89
C MET A 10 16.88 -8.17 -2.43
N ARG A 11 18.03 -8.76 -2.13
CA ARG A 11 18.49 -9.06 -0.75
C ARG A 11 18.55 -7.81 0.12
N ALA A 12 18.95 -6.69 -0.47
CA ALA A 12 19.00 -5.39 0.20
C ALA A 12 17.65 -4.65 0.27
N GLY A 13 16.54 -5.27 -0.16
CA GLY A 13 15.20 -4.67 -0.11
C GLY A 13 14.95 -3.56 -1.14
N ARG A 14 15.90 -3.32 -2.06
CA ARG A 14 15.82 -2.32 -3.15
C ARG A 14 14.98 -2.86 -4.32
N LEU A 15 13.77 -3.32 -4.01
CA LEU A 15 12.89 -4.06 -4.91
C LEU A 15 12.54 -3.28 -6.19
N GLU A 16 12.30 -1.97 -6.08
CA GLU A 16 12.00 -1.10 -7.21
C GLU A 16 13.11 -1.09 -8.25
N GLU A 17 14.36 -1.00 -7.78
CA GLU A 17 15.54 -0.94 -8.63
C GLU A 17 15.87 -2.31 -9.19
N ALA A 18 15.79 -3.35 -8.36
CA ALA A 18 15.92 -4.74 -8.79
C ALA A 18 14.92 -5.04 -9.92
N PHE A 19 13.65 -4.67 -9.73
CA PHE A 19 12.60 -4.85 -10.71
C PHE A 19 12.87 -4.07 -12.00
N ALA A 20 13.24 -2.79 -11.89
CA ALA A 20 13.52 -1.95 -13.06
C ALA A 20 14.68 -2.50 -13.91
N ARG A 21 15.76 -2.97 -13.28
CA ARG A 21 16.93 -3.53 -13.96
C ARG A 21 16.61 -4.87 -14.62
N ALA A 22 15.88 -5.74 -13.93
CA ALA A 22 15.44 -7.00 -14.51
C ALA A 22 14.51 -6.78 -15.73
N MET A 23 13.59 -5.81 -15.64
CA MET A 23 12.74 -5.40 -16.78
C MET A 23 13.51 -4.77 -17.93
N ALA A 24 14.69 -4.19 -17.67
CA ALA A 24 15.61 -3.68 -18.69
C ALA A 24 16.48 -4.77 -19.34
N GLY A 25 16.27 -6.05 -18.99
CA GLY A 25 16.95 -7.20 -19.58
C GLY A 25 18.16 -7.70 -18.80
N GLU A 26 18.44 -7.16 -17.63
CA GLU A 26 19.47 -7.72 -16.75
C GLU A 26 19.00 -9.05 -16.13
N ALA A 27 19.91 -10.02 -16.03
CA ALA A 27 19.61 -11.31 -15.42
C ALA A 27 19.24 -11.15 -13.93
N GLY A 28 18.12 -11.71 -13.52
CA GLY A 28 17.66 -11.69 -12.14
C GLY A 28 16.31 -12.37 -11.94
N PRO A 29 15.92 -12.64 -10.68
CA PRO A 29 14.73 -13.42 -10.34
C PRO A 29 13.46 -12.56 -10.36
N ILE A 30 12.96 -12.24 -11.55
CA ILE A 30 11.78 -11.34 -11.73
C ILE A 30 10.57 -11.83 -10.93
N GLU A 31 10.32 -13.14 -10.92
CA GLU A 31 9.23 -13.75 -10.17
C GLU A 31 9.38 -13.53 -8.67
N ALA A 32 10.58 -13.72 -8.13
CA ALA A 32 10.85 -13.54 -6.70
C ALA A 32 10.79 -12.05 -6.28
N ILE A 33 11.25 -11.15 -7.15
CA ILE A 33 11.13 -9.70 -6.93
C ILE A 33 9.65 -9.29 -6.85
N ARG A 34 8.81 -9.77 -7.78
CA ARG A 34 7.37 -9.51 -7.77
C ARG A 34 6.72 -10.05 -6.51
N ALA A 35 7.03 -11.29 -6.12
CA ALA A 35 6.52 -11.89 -4.90
C ALA A 35 6.92 -11.09 -3.65
N ALA A 36 8.16 -10.61 -3.56
CA ALA A 36 8.61 -9.74 -2.46
C ALA A 36 7.87 -8.39 -2.43
N MET A 37 7.60 -7.78 -3.59
CA MET A 37 6.81 -6.55 -3.69
C MET A 37 5.36 -6.77 -3.23
N ASP A 38 4.73 -7.86 -3.67
CA ASP A 38 3.36 -8.21 -3.28
C ASP A 38 3.26 -8.52 -1.78
N LEU A 39 4.24 -9.23 -1.21
CA LEU A 39 4.36 -9.43 0.22
C LEU A 39 4.42 -8.08 0.95
N ARG A 40 5.32 -7.19 0.53
CA ARG A 40 5.51 -5.87 1.15
C ARG A 40 4.24 -5.02 1.10
N GLU A 41 3.47 -5.08 0.01
CA GLU A 41 2.15 -4.41 -0.06
C GLU A 41 1.14 -4.96 0.96
N LEU A 42 1.12 -6.28 1.20
CA LEU A 42 0.30 -6.89 2.26
C LEU A 42 0.74 -6.40 3.65
N VAL A 43 2.05 -6.29 3.87
CA VAL A 43 2.64 -5.75 5.12
C VAL A 43 2.21 -4.31 5.33
N TRP A 44 2.42 -3.43 4.33
CA TRP A 44 1.98 -2.04 4.41
C TRP A 44 0.49 -1.95 4.67
N ALA A 45 -0.33 -2.80 4.06
CA ALA A 45 -1.77 -2.83 4.29
C ALA A 45 -2.19 -3.41 5.66
N LYS A 46 -1.25 -3.75 6.55
CA LYS A 46 -1.50 -4.42 7.85
C LYS A 46 -2.23 -5.75 7.73
N ARG A 47 -2.10 -6.43 6.59
CA ARG A 47 -2.75 -7.72 6.30
C ARG A 47 -1.82 -8.87 6.69
N TYR A 48 -1.27 -8.87 7.90
CA TYR A 48 -0.24 -9.81 8.33
C TYR A 48 -0.65 -11.28 8.23
N ALA A 49 -1.90 -11.61 8.58
CA ALA A 49 -2.40 -12.97 8.44
C ALA A 49 -2.43 -13.45 6.98
N GLU A 50 -2.63 -12.54 6.03
CA GLU A 50 -2.59 -12.86 4.62
C GLU A 50 -1.17 -12.85 4.07
N ALA A 51 -0.32 -11.92 4.54
CA ALA A 51 1.11 -11.92 4.27
C ALA A 51 1.76 -13.25 4.67
N LEU A 52 1.40 -13.80 5.84
CA LEU A 52 1.87 -15.12 6.29
C LEU A 52 1.45 -16.26 5.36
N ARG A 53 0.18 -16.30 4.94
CA ARG A 53 -0.30 -17.31 3.98
C ARG A 53 0.38 -17.17 2.62
N PHE A 54 0.55 -15.93 2.16
CA PHE A 54 1.22 -15.62 0.91
C PHE A 54 2.70 -16.04 0.95
N LEU A 55 3.39 -15.72 2.05
CA LEU A 55 4.78 -16.08 2.27
C LEU A 55 5.00 -17.60 2.21
N GLU A 56 4.09 -18.38 2.82
CA GLU A 56 4.16 -19.85 2.75
C GLU A 56 3.89 -20.38 1.33
N MET A 57 2.92 -19.79 0.62
CA MET A 57 2.64 -20.14 -0.79
C MET A 57 3.83 -19.87 -1.72
N GLU A 58 4.52 -18.73 -1.51
CA GLU A 58 5.67 -18.29 -2.30
C GLU A 58 7.02 -18.72 -1.72
N ARG A 59 7.05 -19.60 -0.70
CA ARG A 59 8.27 -20.01 0.00
C ARG A 59 9.37 -20.43 -0.96
N ARG A 60 9.05 -21.34 -1.90
CA ARG A 60 10.02 -21.83 -2.90
C ARG A 60 10.58 -20.74 -3.81
N THR A 61 9.78 -19.70 -4.07
CA THR A 61 10.16 -18.57 -4.91
C THR A 61 11.10 -17.62 -4.16
N LEU A 62 10.84 -17.39 -2.86
CA LEU A 62 11.51 -16.37 -2.05
C LEU A 62 12.74 -16.88 -1.29
N GLU A 63 12.72 -18.13 -0.82
CA GLU A 63 13.75 -18.75 0.03
C GLU A 63 15.19 -18.71 -0.54
N PRO A 64 15.43 -18.79 -1.86
CA PRO A 64 16.79 -18.62 -2.41
C PRO A 64 17.39 -17.21 -2.22
N TYR A 65 16.55 -16.21 -1.96
CA TYR A 65 16.95 -14.80 -1.94
C TYR A 65 16.71 -14.12 -0.59
N LEU A 66 15.82 -14.66 0.24
CA LEU A 66 15.36 -14.03 1.47
C LEU A 66 15.24 -15.07 2.59
N ASP A 67 15.46 -14.62 3.83
CA ASP A 67 15.22 -15.44 5.01
C ASP A 67 13.72 -15.51 5.31
N VAL A 68 13.04 -16.47 4.67
CA VAL A 68 11.59 -16.65 4.74
C VAL A 68 11.12 -16.96 6.17
N ASP A 69 11.91 -17.69 6.95
CA ASP A 69 11.55 -18.04 8.33
C ASP A 69 11.62 -16.81 9.23
N ARG A 70 12.64 -15.97 9.07
CA ARG A 70 12.74 -14.67 9.74
C ARG A 70 11.60 -13.74 9.35
N LEU A 71 11.25 -13.66 8.06
CA LEU A 71 10.11 -12.88 7.60
C LEU A 71 8.81 -13.38 8.25
N GLY A 72 8.61 -14.70 8.31
CA GLY A 72 7.46 -15.32 8.96
C GLY A 72 7.37 -14.97 10.45
N ALA A 73 8.49 -15.09 11.18
CA ALA A 73 8.55 -14.73 12.59
C ALA A 73 8.22 -13.25 12.83
N GLY A 74 8.73 -12.35 11.97
CA GLY A 74 8.43 -10.91 12.07
C GLY A 74 6.96 -10.59 11.82
N LEU A 75 6.36 -11.22 10.80
CA LEU A 75 4.94 -11.05 10.52
C LEU A 75 4.03 -11.59 11.63
N GLU A 76 4.42 -12.70 12.26
CA GLU A 76 3.74 -13.22 13.45
C GLU A 76 3.84 -12.25 14.63
N ALA A 77 5.04 -11.71 14.89
CA ALA A 77 5.25 -10.70 15.92
C ALA A 77 4.38 -9.45 15.67
N PHE A 78 4.37 -8.93 14.44
CA PHE A 78 3.56 -7.75 14.07
C PHE A 78 2.06 -8.02 14.22
N ARG A 79 1.60 -9.22 13.85
CA ARG A 79 0.22 -9.65 14.02
C ARG A 79 -0.20 -9.73 15.49
N ALA A 80 0.70 -10.20 16.34
CA ALA A 80 0.46 -10.36 17.78
C ALA A 80 0.66 -9.05 18.57
N GLY A 81 1.11 -7.97 17.93
CA GLY A 81 1.51 -6.74 18.63
C GLY A 81 2.76 -6.92 19.50
N GLY A 82 3.62 -7.87 19.12
CA GLY A 82 4.87 -8.19 19.80
C GLY A 82 6.00 -7.20 19.49
N SER A 83 7.20 -7.57 19.94
CA SER A 83 8.46 -6.83 19.73
C SER A 83 8.78 -6.67 18.24
N VAL A 84 9.28 -5.50 17.85
CA VAL A 84 9.67 -5.14 16.47
C VAL A 84 11.16 -4.87 16.33
N GLU A 85 11.88 -4.76 17.45
CA GLU A 85 13.28 -4.35 17.57
C GLU A 85 14.21 -5.21 16.72
N ALA A 86 13.96 -6.52 16.68
CA ALA A 86 14.74 -7.44 15.86
C ALA A 86 14.61 -7.20 14.36
N TYR A 87 13.60 -6.45 13.90
CA TYR A 87 13.23 -6.27 12.50
C TYR A 87 13.41 -4.84 11.99
N LEU A 88 13.89 -3.90 12.81
CA LEU A 88 14.13 -2.50 12.40
C LEU A 88 15.14 -2.41 11.25
N ASP A 89 16.16 -3.27 11.31
CA ASP A 89 17.20 -3.61 10.32
C ASP A 89 16.72 -4.28 9.02
N ASP A 90 15.51 -4.82 9.03
CA ASP A 90 15.13 -5.83 8.03
C ASP A 90 14.81 -5.19 6.66
N PRO A 91 15.37 -5.71 5.54
CA PRO A 91 15.19 -5.11 4.23
C PRO A 91 13.74 -5.02 3.74
N LEU A 92 12.84 -5.89 4.22
CA LEU A 92 11.43 -5.89 3.81
C LEU A 92 10.49 -5.49 4.95
N LEU A 93 10.83 -5.84 6.19
CA LEU A 93 9.99 -5.56 7.34
C LEU A 93 10.34 -4.24 8.05
N GLY A 94 11.56 -3.71 7.88
CA GLY A 94 12.06 -2.54 8.60
C GLY A 94 11.15 -1.31 8.47
N GLY A 95 10.64 -1.03 7.27
CA GLY A 95 9.70 0.06 7.05
C GLY A 95 8.44 -0.04 7.94
N GLU A 96 7.79 -1.21 8.01
CA GLU A 96 6.62 -1.39 8.89
C GLU A 96 7.03 -1.53 10.36
N ALA A 97 8.18 -2.14 10.67
CA ALA A 97 8.71 -2.24 12.03
C ALA A 97 8.87 -0.86 12.67
N TRP A 98 9.50 0.08 11.95
CA TRP A 98 9.62 1.47 12.38
C TRP A 98 8.27 2.21 12.45
N VAL A 99 7.32 1.87 11.59
CA VAL A 99 5.93 2.38 11.72
C VAL A 99 5.30 1.91 13.02
N LEU A 100 5.42 0.62 13.36
CA LEU A 100 4.86 0.07 14.58
C LEU A 100 5.54 0.66 15.84
N GLU A 101 6.85 0.82 15.81
CA GLU A 101 7.59 1.51 16.87
C GLU A 101 7.14 2.96 17.04
N GLY A 102 7.01 3.71 15.94
CA GLY A 102 6.52 5.08 15.97
C GLY A 102 5.11 5.18 16.55
N LEU A 103 4.22 4.23 16.23
CA LEU A 103 2.88 4.17 16.80
C LEU A 103 2.91 3.88 18.32
N ARG A 104 3.77 2.98 18.80
CA ARG A 104 3.95 2.74 20.24
C ARG A 104 4.43 3.99 20.96
N ARG A 105 5.32 4.78 20.35
CA ARG A 105 5.81 6.04 20.92
C ARG A 105 4.72 7.10 20.99
N VAL A 106 3.84 7.19 19.99
CA VAL A 106 2.63 8.02 20.06
C VAL A 106 1.76 7.61 21.25
N GLU A 107 1.51 6.32 21.44
CA GLU A 107 0.73 5.81 22.58
C GLU A 107 1.39 6.14 23.93
N ALA A 108 2.72 6.14 23.99
CA ALA A 108 3.50 6.53 25.16
C ALA A 108 3.62 8.06 25.37
N GLY A 109 3.12 8.88 24.43
CA GLY A 109 3.25 10.35 24.46
C GLY A 109 4.62 10.90 24.04
N ASP A 110 5.54 10.04 23.57
CA ASP A 110 6.85 10.43 23.04
C ASP A 110 6.72 10.86 21.56
N LEU A 111 6.20 12.07 21.34
CA LEU A 111 5.98 12.60 19.98
C LEU A 111 7.29 12.83 19.22
N ALA A 112 8.37 13.17 19.92
CA ALA A 112 9.68 13.38 19.30
C ALA A 112 10.27 12.06 18.81
N GLY A 113 10.23 11.01 19.64
CA GLY A 113 10.66 9.69 19.23
C GLY A 113 9.74 9.07 18.17
N ALA A 114 8.43 9.33 18.22
CA ALA A 114 7.51 8.90 17.17
C ALA A 114 7.88 9.50 15.80
N ARG A 115 8.18 10.81 15.75
CA ARG A 115 8.67 11.47 14.53
C ARG A 115 9.95 10.83 14.03
N ALA A 116 10.93 10.63 14.91
CA ALA A 116 12.19 9.99 14.55
C ALA A 116 11.98 8.57 13.97
N ALA A 117 11.09 7.77 14.58
CA ALA A 117 10.75 6.44 14.09
C ALA A 117 10.08 6.49 12.71
N PHE A 118 9.14 7.41 12.47
CA PHE A 118 8.53 7.56 11.15
C PHE A 118 9.51 8.09 10.09
N GLU A 119 10.50 8.92 10.47
CA GLU A 119 11.59 9.33 9.59
C GLU A 119 12.45 8.14 9.18
N GLN A 120 12.79 7.23 10.11
CA GLN A 120 13.50 5.98 9.78
C GLN A 120 12.68 5.08 8.86
N ALA A 121 11.37 4.92 9.12
CA ALA A 121 10.48 4.16 8.26
C ALA A 121 10.47 4.68 6.81
N VAL A 122 10.42 6.02 6.64
CA VAL A 122 10.43 6.66 5.31
C VAL A 122 11.81 6.62 4.67
N ALA A 123 12.89 6.61 5.45
CA ALA A 123 14.25 6.50 4.93
C ALA A 123 14.52 5.09 4.37
N LEU A 124 14.12 4.05 5.10
CA LEU A 124 14.24 2.66 4.66
C LEU A 124 13.27 2.33 3.53
N ASP A 125 12.03 2.82 3.63
CA ASP A 125 10.99 2.57 2.65
C ASP A 125 10.27 3.85 2.20
N PRO A 126 10.85 4.58 1.23
CA PRO A 126 10.31 5.86 0.77
C PRO A 126 8.93 5.78 0.11
N ARG A 127 8.46 4.58 -0.20
CA ARG A 127 7.19 4.29 -0.89
C ARG A 127 6.10 3.80 0.06
N HIS A 128 6.42 3.55 1.32
CA HIS A 128 5.47 3.18 2.34
C HIS A 128 4.51 4.34 2.65
N TYR A 129 3.37 4.36 1.97
CA TYR A 129 2.41 5.48 2.02
C TYR A 129 1.87 5.76 3.42
N ARG A 130 1.79 4.75 4.29
CA ARG A 130 1.37 4.91 5.69
C ARG A 130 2.46 5.52 6.55
N ALA A 131 3.72 5.12 6.38
CA ALA A 131 4.85 5.76 7.03
C ALA A 131 4.92 7.27 6.69
N VAL A 132 4.78 7.60 5.40
CA VAL A 132 4.74 8.99 4.92
C VAL A 132 3.55 9.76 5.53
N THR A 133 2.39 9.13 5.65
CA THR A 133 1.20 9.74 6.28
C THR A 133 1.39 9.96 7.78
N ASN A 134 1.98 9.01 8.47
CA ASN A 134 2.26 9.13 9.90
C ASN A 134 3.32 10.20 10.18
N LEU A 135 4.39 10.26 9.38
CA LEU A 135 5.35 11.34 9.44
C LEU A 135 4.66 12.70 9.25
N ALA A 136 3.80 12.82 8.22
CA ALA A 136 3.02 14.03 7.98
C ALA A 136 2.13 14.42 9.18
N ASN A 137 1.53 13.45 9.88
CA ASN A 137 0.76 13.70 11.09
C ASN A 137 1.62 14.34 12.18
N THR A 138 2.86 13.89 12.37
CA THR A 138 3.77 14.50 13.36
C THR A 138 4.12 15.96 13.03
N TYR A 139 4.32 16.29 11.74
CA TYR A 139 4.48 17.67 11.30
C TYR A 139 3.22 18.50 11.55
N LEU A 140 2.03 17.93 11.30
CA LEU A 140 0.77 18.61 11.52
C LEU A 140 0.51 18.93 13.00
N GLU A 141 0.88 18.00 13.89
CA GLU A 141 0.81 18.16 15.34
C GLU A 141 1.80 19.22 15.84
N ALA A 142 3.00 19.27 15.27
CA ALA A 142 4.00 20.31 15.54
C ALA A 142 3.61 21.70 14.98
N GLY A 143 2.51 21.80 14.22
CA GLY A 143 2.06 23.05 13.59
C GLY A 143 2.78 23.39 12.28
N GLU A 144 3.64 22.50 11.79
CA GLU A 144 4.33 22.61 10.50
C GLU A 144 3.40 22.19 9.34
N VAL A 145 2.32 22.95 9.14
CA VAL A 145 1.17 22.54 8.31
C VAL A 145 1.53 22.37 6.83
N GLU A 146 2.38 23.24 6.29
CA GLU A 146 2.81 23.20 4.89
C GLU A 146 3.58 21.91 4.57
N GLU A 147 4.45 21.49 5.48
CA GLU A 147 5.25 20.28 5.34
C GLU A 147 4.39 19.03 5.46
N ALA A 148 3.44 19.03 6.40
CA ALA A 148 2.42 17.99 6.49
C ALA A 148 1.63 17.86 5.16
N ILE A 149 1.17 18.97 4.57
CA ILE A 149 0.46 18.97 3.28
C ILE A 149 1.33 18.37 2.16
N ARG A 150 2.62 18.74 2.11
CA ARG A 150 3.57 18.20 1.13
C ARG A 150 3.67 16.67 1.24
N LEU A 151 3.81 16.16 2.46
CA LEU A 151 3.92 14.73 2.73
C LEU A 151 2.60 13.99 2.50
N TYR A 152 1.43 14.53 2.88
CA TYR A 152 0.15 13.90 2.54
C TYR A 152 -0.07 13.79 1.03
N ARG A 153 0.30 14.84 0.27
CA ARG A 153 0.26 14.78 -1.19
C ARG A 153 1.21 13.70 -1.73
N LYS A 154 2.39 13.52 -1.14
CA LYS A 154 3.29 12.39 -1.47
C LYS A 154 2.62 11.05 -1.17
N ALA A 155 2.03 10.86 0.00
CA ALA A 155 1.33 9.62 0.37
C ALA A 155 0.18 9.29 -0.60
N ILE A 156 -0.61 10.29 -1.01
CA ILE A 156 -1.70 10.12 -2.00
C ILE A 156 -1.14 9.72 -3.37
N LYS A 157 0.00 10.27 -3.80
CA LYS A 157 0.65 9.85 -5.06
C LYS A 157 1.15 8.40 -5.00
N LEU A 158 1.59 7.95 -3.83
CA LEU A 158 2.01 6.56 -3.61
C LEU A 158 0.80 5.61 -3.58
N ASN A 159 -0.30 6.03 -2.95
CA ASN A 159 -1.55 5.26 -2.93
C ASN A 159 -2.78 6.16 -2.98
N GLU A 160 -3.35 6.33 -4.18
CA GLU A 160 -4.54 7.14 -4.41
C GLU A 160 -5.83 6.56 -3.80
N ALA A 161 -5.79 5.30 -3.37
CA ALA A 161 -6.90 4.59 -2.78
C ALA A 161 -6.79 4.52 -1.24
N TYR A 162 -5.90 5.32 -0.63
CA TYR A 162 -5.72 5.39 0.81
C TYR A 162 -6.56 6.54 1.42
N PRO A 163 -7.73 6.25 2.03
CA PRO A 163 -8.63 7.30 2.52
C PRO A 163 -8.04 8.14 3.65
N GLU A 164 -7.22 7.55 4.52
CA GLU A 164 -6.64 8.23 5.68
C GLU A 164 -5.74 9.40 5.27
N ALA A 165 -4.92 9.27 4.23
CA ALA A 165 -4.11 10.39 3.73
C ALA A 165 -4.96 11.54 3.19
N HIS A 166 -6.12 11.23 2.58
CA HIS A 166 -7.06 12.27 2.16
C HIS A 166 -7.73 12.98 3.35
N GLU A 167 -8.07 12.25 4.41
CA GLU A 167 -8.66 12.85 5.62
C GLU A 167 -7.67 13.75 6.34
N SER A 168 -6.43 13.28 6.51
CA SER A 168 -5.39 14.08 7.14
C SER A 168 -5.03 15.32 6.32
N LEU A 169 -4.98 15.20 4.98
CA LEU A 169 -4.82 16.37 4.10
C LEU A 169 -5.99 17.35 4.23
N ALA A 170 -7.22 16.86 4.33
CA ALA A 170 -8.38 17.71 4.54
C ALA A 170 -8.32 18.45 5.88
N ALA A 171 -7.91 17.76 6.95
CA ALA A 171 -7.69 18.37 8.27
C ALA A 171 -6.61 19.47 8.22
N ALA A 172 -5.52 19.24 7.48
CA ALA A 172 -4.47 20.23 7.27
C ALA A 172 -4.97 21.47 6.51
N TYR A 173 -5.72 21.29 5.42
CA TYR A 173 -6.34 22.43 4.73
C TYR A 173 -7.33 23.20 5.58
N ARG A 174 -8.12 22.50 6.41
CA ARG A 174 -9.02 23.15 7.38
C ARG A 174 -8.25 24.02 8.37
N LYS A 175 -7.09 23.57 8.87
CA LYS A 175 -6.21 24.38 9.74
C LYS A 175 -5.69 25.65 9.03
N GLN A 176 -5.47 25.60 7.71
CA GLN A 176 -5.12 26.78 6.90
C GLN A 176 -6.32 27.66 6.48
N GLY A 177 -7.55 27.31 6.89
CA GLY A 177 -8.77 28.02 6.43
C GLY A 177 -9.17 27.71 4.98
N LYS A 178 -8.51 26.76 4.31
CA LYS A 178 -8.79 26.32 2.93
C LYS A 178 -9.95 25.32 2.91
N LEU A 179 -11.14 25.82 3.20
CA LEU A 179 -12.34 24.99 3.41
C LEU A 179 -12.77 24.23 2.15
N HIS A 180 -12.59 24.80 0.96
CA HIS A 180 -12.99 24.16 -0.30
C HIS A 180 -12.15 22.91 -0.58
N GLU A 181 -10.84 23.01 -0.43
CA GLU A 181 -9.89 21.92 -0.59
C GLU A 181 -10.11 20.84 0.49
N SER A 182 -10.37 21.26 1.73
CA SER A 182 -10.75 20.36 2.82
C SER A 182 -11.98 19.52 2.47
N VAL A 183 -13.09 20.16 2.07
CA VAL A 183 -14.31 19.45 1.68
C VAL A 183 -14.07 18.49 0.51
N THR A 184 -13.27 18.90 -0.47
CA THR A 184 -12.92 18.05 -1.62
C THR A 184 -12.23 16.76 -1.19
N HIS A 185 -11.24 16.84 -0.31
CA HIS A 185 -10.52 15.66 0.16
C HIS A 185 -11.32 14.81 1.14
N PHE A 186 -12.14 15.39 2.02
CA PHE A 186 -13.07 14.63 2.85
C PHE A 186 -14.06 13.81 2.00
N LYS A 187 -14.67 14.42 0.97
CA LYS A 187 -15.57 13.71 0.04
C LYS A 187 -14.84 12.59 -0.71
N ARG A 188 -13.57 12.77 -1.03
CA ARG A 188 -12.75 11.71 -1.66
C ARG A 188 -12.53 10.55 -0.69
N ALA A 189 -12.12 10.81 0.55
CA ALA A 189 -11.92 9.77 1.56
C ALA A 189 -13.19 8.97 1.83
N GLN A 190 -14.34 9.64 1.99
CA GLN A 190 -15.63 8.99 2.18
C GLN A 190 -15.99 8.07 1.00
N ARG A 191 -15.81 8.54 -0.25
CA ARG A 191 -16.03 7.71 -1.44
C ARG A 191 -15.11 6.48 -1.48
N LEU A 192 -13.87 6.61 -1.05
CA LEU A 192 -12.92 5.49 -1.00
C LEU A 192 -13.31 4.46 0.05
N ARG A 193 -13.78 4.89 1.23
CA ARG A 193 -14.28 3.99 2.28
C ARG A 193 -15.56 3.24 1.90
N LEU A 194 -16.44 3.91 1.15
CA LEU A 194 -17.71 3.33 0.70
C LEU A 194 -17.57 2.44 -0.54
N ARG A 195 -16.41 2.43 -1.20
CA ARG A 195 -16.16 1.49 -2.30
C ARG A 195 -16.11 0.07 -1.74
N PRO A 196 -16.79 -0.90 -2.38
CA PRO A 196 -16.62 -2.31 -2.02
C PRO A 196 -15.14 -2.64 -2.05
N ARG A 197 -14.64 -3.30 -1.00
CA ARG A 197 -13.24 -3.69 -0.85
C ARG A 197 -12.87 -4.54 -2.06
N GLN A 198 -12.17 -3.96 -3.04
CA GLN A 198 -11.63 -4.75 -4.14
C GLN A 198 -10.57 -5.64 -3.54
N GLY A 199 -10.66 -6.96 -3.79
CA GLY A 199 -9.62 -7.91 -3.45
C GLY A 199 -8.27 -7.50 -4.08
N PRO A 200 -7.17 -8.20 -3.76
CA PRO A 200 -5.86 -7.87 -4.28
C PRO A 200 -5.93 -7.65 -5.80
N ARG A 201 -5.25 -6.59 -6.28
CA ARG A 201 -5.04 -6.35 -7.71
C ARG A 201 -4.11 -7.44 -8.24
N THR A 202 -4.62 -8.66 -8.36
CA THR A 202 -4.08 -9.58 -9.35
C THR A 202 -4.23 -8.86 -10.69
N GLY A 203 -3.20 -8.91 -11.54
CA GLY A 203 -3.11 -8.14 -12.80
C GLY A 203 -4.16 -8.50 -13.87
N LYS A 204 -5.33 -8.95 -13.48
CA LYS A 204 -6.50 -9.15 -14.30
C LYS A 204 -7.64 -8.40 -13.64
N GLU A 205 -7.93 -7.19 -14.14
CA GLU A 205 -9.25 -6.59 -13.89
C GLU A 205 -10.29 -7.66 -14.27
N PRO A 206 -11.19 -8.08 -13.35
CA PRO A 206 -12.35 -8.81 -13.80
C PRO A 206 -13.07 -7.90 -14.79
N ALA A 207 -13.28 -8.39 -16.01
CA ALA A 207 -13.96 -7.63 -17.06
C ALA A 207 -15.19 -6.96 -16.45
N ARG A 208 -15.23 -5.62 -16.51
CA ARG A 208 -16.40 -4.88 -16.03
C ARG A 208 -17.61 -5.53 -16.71
N PRO A 209 -18.64 -5.98 -15.98
CA PRO A 209 -19.86 -6.35 -16.65
C PRO A 209 -20.33 -5.09 -17.37
N GLY A 210 -20.21 -5.10 -18.70
CA GLY A 210 -20.81 -4.06 -19.51
C GLY A 210 -22.29 -3.98 -19.13
N LEU A 211 -22.88 -2.79 -19.23
CA LEU A 211 -24.28 -2.54 -18.86
C LEU A 211 -25.30 -3.47 -19.58
N PHE A 212 -24.84 -4.30 -20.51
CA PHE A 212 -25.60 -5.32 -21.21
C PHE A 212 -24.86 -6.65 -21.14
N GLY A 213 -25.04 -7.36 -20.03
CA GLY A 213 -24.59 -8.74 -19.88
C GLY A 213 -25.28 -9.67 -20.87
N GLY A 214 -24.52 -10.19 -21.82
CA GLY A 214 -24.64 -11.52 -22.44
C GLY A 214 -25.91 -11.93 -23.19
N ARG A 215 -27.04 -11.19 -23.20
CA ARG A 215 -28.28 -11.61 -23.90
C ARG A 215 -29.18 -10.45 -24.39
N TRP A 216 -28.63 -9.35 -24.91
CA TRP A 216 -29.48 -8.23 -25.40
C TRP A 216 -30.48 -8.69 -26.46
N TRP A 217 -30.13 -9.70 -27.27
CA TRP A 217 -30.95 -10.18 -28.37
C TRP A 217 -32.29 -10.75 -27.90
N VAL A 218 -32.39 -11.19 -26.63
CA VAL A 218 -33.67 -11.59 -26.03
C VAL A 218 -34.64 -10.41 -25.97
N TRP A 219 -34.16 -9.21 -25.62
CA TRP A 219 -35.00 -8.01 -25.63
C TRP A 219 -35.41 -7.59 -27.03
N ILE A 220 -34.53 -7.75 -28.04
CA ILE A 220 -34.89 -7.53 -29.44
C ILE A 220 -35.99 -8.49 -29.88
N ILE A 221 -35.86 -9.79 -29.56
CA ILE A 221 -36.89 -10.80 -29.89
C ILE A 221 -38.22 -10.45 -29.22
N LEU A 222 -38.20 -10.03 -27.95
CA LEU A 222 -39.41 -9.64 -27.22
C LEU A 222 -40.07 -8.38 -27.81
N ILE A 223 -39.28 -7.37 -28.20
CA ILE A 223 -39.79 -6.15 -28.84
C ILE A 223 -40.39 -6.47 -30.22
N VAL A 224 -39.72 -7.30 -31.03
CA VAL A 224 -40.22 -7.70 -32.35
C VAL A 224 -41.49 -8.55 -32.21
N ALA A 225 -41.54 -9.48 -31.25
CA ALA A 225 -42.73 -10.29 -30.98
C ALA A 225 -43.92 -9.42 -30.52
N ALA A 226 -43.68 -8.45 -29.62
CA ALA A 226 -44.69 -7.51 -29.18
C ALA A 226 -45.20 -6.63 -30.33
N TYR A 227 -44.30 -6.12 -31.18
CA TYR A 227 -44.68 -5.35 -32.36
C TYR A 227 -45.55 -6.17 -33.33
N LEU A 228 -45.17 -7.42 -33.62
CA LEU A 228 -45.95 -8.29 -34.51
C LEU A 228 -47.32 -8.70 -33.94
N LEU A 229 -47.47 -8.77 -32.62
CA LEU A 229 -48.75 -9.03 -31.95
C LEU A 229 -49.67 -7.80 -31.91
N LEU A 230 -49.10 -6.59 -31.82
CA LEU A 230 -49.84 -5.34 -31.80
C LEU A 230 -50.24 -4.84 -33.20
N ASN A 231 -49.54 -5.29 -34.25
CA ASN A 231 -49.77 -4.90 -35.64
C ASN A 231 -50.46 -6.01 -36.48
N ARG A 232 -51.24 -6.87 -35.84
CA ARG A 232 -52.09 -7.89 -36.48
C ARG A 232 -53.57 -7.58 -36.33
#